data_AF-A0A126QNB1-F1
#
_entry.id   AF-A0A126QNB1-F1
#
_cell.length_a   1.000
_cell.length_b   1.000
_cell.length_c   1.000
_cell.angle_alpha   90.00
_cell.angle_beta   90.00
_cell.angle_gamma   90.00
#
_symmetry.space_group_name_H-M   'P 1'
#
loop_
_entity.id
_entity.type
_entity.pdbx_description
1 polymer ?
#
loop_
_entity_poly.entity_id
_entity_poly.type
_entity_poly.pdbx_seq_one_letter_code
_entity_poly.pdbx_strand_id
1 'polypeptide(L)'
;MKKFSTIVVALAMTLLISGFAFAMKDMPHGDKKADDKAMTMHDSMQVMEDNLAMMKKDVEMMKDAGMRKKAMGTMNMHMTDMHHGMEAAKGHAKEKGDKGMQGSMEQMDKEMMMLMKGMGKTKKDPDAGIPMMEDSIMKMEKTMMQMKSMM
;
A
#
# COMPACT_ATOMS: atom_id res chain seq x y z
N MET A 1 -13.09 52.59 -32.19
CA MET A 1 -12.13 52.33 -33.29
C MET A 1 -10.86 51.75 -32.67
N LYS A 2 -10.73 50.42 -32.61
CA LYS A 2 -9.97 49.55 -33.54
C LYS A 2 -8.51 50.00 -33.76
N LYS A 3 -7.55 49.25 -33.19
CA LYS A 3 -6.28 48.73 -33.79
C LYS A 3 -5.80 47.57 -32.89
N PHE A 4 -6.24 46.32 -33.06
CA PHE A 4 -5.63 45.26 -33.88
C PHE A 4 -4.11 45.35 -34.04
N SER A 5 -3.37 44.42 -33.41
CA SER A 5 -2.17 43.77 -33.95
C SER A 5 -1.85 42.53 -33.09
N THR A 6 -2.27 41.34 -33.51
CA THR A 6 -1.45 40.34 -34.22
C THR A 6 -0.57 39.52 -33.26
N ILE A 7 -1.02 38.29 -32.95
CA ILE A 7 -0.24 37.05 -33.13
C ILE A 7 -1.29 35.94 -33.27
N VAL A 8 -1.59 35.63 -34.52
CA VAL A 8 -2.15 34.34 -34.94
C VAL A 8 -0.97 33.62 -35.58
N VAL A 9 -0.40 32.64 -34.88
CA VAL A 9 0.29 31.52 -35.53
C VAL A 9 -0.12 30.25 -34.79
N ALA A 10 -0.89 29.46 -35.53
CA ALA A 10 -1.26 28.08 -35.37
C ALA A 10 -0.42 27.23 -34.40
N LEU A 11 -1.12 26.58 -33.48
CA LEU A 11 -0.81 25.19 -33.12
C LEU A 11 -2.12 24.42 -32.96
N ALA A 12 -2.77 24.18 -34.10
CA ALA A 12 -3.62 23.03 -34.28
C ALA A 12 -2.70 21.80 -34.31
N MET A 13 -2.51 21.18 -33.15
CA MET A 13 -2.18 19.77 -33.08
C MET A 13 -3.08 19.11 -32.05
N THR A 14 -4.03 18.32 -32.58
CA THR A 14 -4.53 17.06 -32.01
C THR A 14 -5.21 17.18 -30.63
N LEU A 15 -6.53 17.38 -30.53
CA LEU A 15 -7.51 16.29 -30.76
C LEU A 15 -6.85 14.93 -30.56
N LEU A 16 -6.82 14.41 -29.33
CA LEU A 16 -6.76 12.97 -28.98
C LEU A 16 -6.64 12.76 -27.45
N ILE A 17 -7.59 13.24 -26.65
CA ILE A 17 -7.96 12.52 -25.41
C ILE A 17 -9.49 12.64 -25.21
N SER A 18 -10.23 12.22 -26.24
CA SER A 18 -11.61 11.77 -26.06
C SER A 18 -11.54 10.32 -25.58
N GLY A 19 -11.85 10.10 -24.31
CA GLY A 19 -12.12 8.75 -23.79
C GLY A 19 -11.37 8.37 -22.54
N PHE A 20 -11.72 8.97 -21.40
CA PHE A 20 -11.85 8.19 -20.18
C PHE A 20 -13.24 8.45 -19.62
N ALA A 21 -14.16 7.60 -20.10
CA ALA A 21 -15.48 7.44 -19.54
C ALA A 21 -15.35 7.23 -18.03
N PHE A 22 -16.14 8.00 -17.29
CA PHE A 22 -16.64 7.62 -15.99
C PHE A 22 -17.32 6.25 -16.11
N ALA A 23 -16.62 5.20 -15.72
CA ALA A 23 -17.19 3.90 -15.40
C ALA A 23 -16.80 3.55 -13.96
N MET A 24 -17.35 4.32 -13.00
CA MET A 24 -17.59 3.82 -11.64
C MET A 24 -18.89 2.99 -11.66
N LYS A 25 -18.88 1.91 -12.43
CA LYS A 25 -19.94 0.92 -12.43
C LYS A 25 -19.26 -0.40 -12.78
N ASP A 26 -19.47 -1.38 -11.92
CA ASP A 26 -18.84 -2.69 -11.91
C ASP A 26 -17.47 -2.71 -11.22
N MET A 27 -17.50 -2.75 -9.88
CA MET A 27 -16.53 -3.54 -9.15
C MET A 27 -16.95 -5.02 -9.25
N PRO A 28 -16.38 -5.82 -10.16
CA PRO A 28 -16.39 -7.27 -9.98
C PRO A 28 -15.42 -7.58 -8.84
N HIS A 29 -15.98 -7.84 -7.65
CA HIS A 29 -15.30 -8.68 -6.67
C HIS A 29 -15.26 -10.10 -7.24
N GLY A 30 -14.14 -10.46 -7.87
CA GLY A 30 -13.91 -11.77 -8.47
C GLY A 30 -13.47 -11.63 -9.92
N ASP A 31 -12.36 -12.27 -10.27
CA ASP A 31 -11.89 -12.50 -11.65
C ASP A 31 -11.12 -11.37 -12.37
N LYS A 32 -10.24 -10.66 -11.65
CA LYS A 32 -8.99 -10.22 -12.32
C LYS A 32 -7.99 -11.37 -12.26
N LYS A 33 -7.95 -12.12 -13.36
CA LYS A 33 -6.92 -13.12 -13.66
C LYS A 33 -5.54 -12.53 -13.41
N ALA A 34 -4.77 -13.23 -12.58
CA ALA A 34 -3.38 -12.98 -12.28
C ALA A 34 -2.49 -13.36 -13.48
N ASP A 35 -2.39 -12.46 -14.46
CA ASP A 35 -1.28 -12.43 -15.42
C ASP A 35 -1.17 -10.95 -15.86
N ASP A 36 -0.21 -10.19 -15.34
CA ASP A 36 1.07 -9.96 -16.04
C ASP A 36 2.21 -9.61 -15.07
N LYS A 37 2.41 -10.49 -14.09
CA LYS A 37 3.61 -10.79 -13.29
C LYS A 37 3.12 -11.46 -12.02
N ALA A 38 2.94 -12.79 -12.04
CA ALA A 38 2.81 -13.53 -10.80
C ALA A 38 4.09 -13.25 -9.98
N MET A 39 4.01 -12.32 -9.02
CA MET A 39 5.14 -11.95 -8.18
C MET A 39 5.75 -13.23 -7.62
N THR A 40 7.06 -13.41 -7.76
CA THR A 40 7.71 -14.56 -7.15
C THR A 40 7.63 -14.45 -5.63
N MET A 41 7.89 -15.54 -4.89
CA MET A 41 8.01 -15.47 -3.43
C MET A 41 9.05 -14.41 -3.03
N HIS A 42 10.17 -14.33 -3.73
CA HIS A 42 11.21 -13.33 -3.50
C HIS A 42 10.68 -11.90 -3.69
N ASP A 43 10.02 -11.62 -4.83
CA ASP A 43 9.47 -10.28 -5.10
C ASP A 43 8.40 -9.89 -4.08
N SER A 44 7.57 -10.85 -3.68
CA SER A 44 6.54 -10.67 -2.67
C SER A 44 7.16 -10.28 -1.33
N MET A 45 8.23 -10.96 -0.92
CA MET A 45 8.99 -10.67 0.29
C MET A 45 9.67 -9.30 0.25
N GLN A 46 10.22 -8.92 -0.91
CA GLN A 46 10.80 -7.60 -1.12
C GLN A 46 9.73 -6.49 -1.00
N VAL A 47 8.57 -6.67 -1.63
CA VAL A 47 7.44 -5.71 -1.55
C VAL A 47 6.98 -5.54 -0.11
N MET A 48 6.87 -6.62 0.66
CA MET A 48 6.50 -6.53 2.08
C MET A 48 7.56 -5.79 2.89
N GLU A 49 8.85 -6.06 2.67
CA GLU A 49 9.94 -5.37 3.37
C GLU A 49 10.00 -3.87 3.04
N ASP A 50 9.94 -3.53 1.76
CA ASP A 50 10.00 -2.14 1.31
C ASP A 50 8.82 -1.33 1.87
N ASN A 51 7.61 -1.89 1.79
CA ASN A 51 6.44 -1.21 2.33
C ASN A 51 6.47 -1.13 3.85
N LEU A 52 6.98 -2.14 4.55
CA LEU A 52 7.14 -2.08 6.00
C LEU A 52 8.09 -0.95 6.43
N ALA A 53 9.21 -0.79 5.71
CA ALA A 53 10.14 0.31 5.94
C ALA A 53 9.49 1.68 5.67
N MET A 54 8.68 1.79 4.61
CA MET A 54 7.96 3.02 4.27
C MET A 54 6.86 3.34 5.28
N MET A 55 6.13 2.34 5.76
CA MET A 55 5.14 2.49 6.84
C MET A 55 5.80 2.98 8.13
N LYS A 56 6.98 2.46 8.48
CA LYS A 56 7.73 2.95 9.64
C LYS A 56 8.06 4.44 9.53
N LYS A 57 8.52 4.86 8.35
CA LYS A 57 8.76 6.27 8.05
C LYS A 57 7.48 7.12 8.14
N ASP A 58 6.35 6.60 7.68
CA ASP A 58 5.07 7.27 7.82
C ASP A 58 4.66 7.44 9.29
N VAL A 59 4.86 6.44 10.16
CA VAL A 59 4.59 6.57 11.60
C VAL A 59 5.47 7.65 12.23
N GLU A 60 6.76 7.71 11.89
CA GLU A 60 7.65 8.79 12.34
C GLU A 60 7.14 10.16 11.89
N MET A 61 6.68 10.29 10.64
CA MET A 61 6.07 11.51 10.14
C MET A 61 4.76 11.87 10.85
N MET A 62 4.01 10.90 11.38
CA MET A 62 2.76 11.15 12.12
C MET A 62 2.98 11.77 13.51
N LYS A 63 4.21 11.71 14.04
CA LYS A 63 4.59 12.39 15.29
C LYS A 63 4.46 13.91 15.13
N ASP A 64 4.73 14.43 13.94
CA ASP A 64 4.44 15.81 13.58
C ASP A 64 2.94 15.99 13.24
N ALA A 65 2.27 16.85 14.01
CA ALA A 65 0.86 17.17 13.83
C ALA A 65 0.55 17.75 12.43
N GLY A 66 1.45 18.53 11.85
CA GLY A 66 1.28 19.13 10.52
C GLY A 66 1.37 18.10 9.38
N MET A 67 2.10 17.01 9.61
CA MET A 67 2.35 15.97 8.61
C MET A 67 1.43 14.76 8.75
N ARG A 68 0.77 14.60 9.90
CA ARG A 68 -0.05 13.43 10.26
C ARG A 68 -1.09 13.04 9.22
N LYS A 69 -1.84 14.00 8.66
CA LYS A 69 -2.86 13.71 7.64
C LYS A 69 -2.24 13.15 6.36
N LYS A 70 -1.13 13.74 5.91
CA LYS A 70 -0.39 13.29 4.73
C LYS A 70 0.18 11.89 4.97
N ALA A 71 0.83 11.70 6.11
CA ALA A 71 1.42 10.44 6.52
C ALA A 71 0.37 9.31 6.65
N MET A 72 -0.83 9.59 7.19
CA MET A 72 -1.92 8.61 7.20
C MET A 72 -2.40 8.24 5.80
N GLY A 73 -2.34 9.18 4.84
CA GLY A 73 -2.68 8.91 3.45
C GLY A 73 -1.65 8.01 2.76
N THR A 74 -0.36 8.27 2.96
CA THR A 74 0.74 7.44 2.43
C THR A 74 0.76 6.06 3.08
N MET A 75 0.54 5.99 4.39
CA MET A 75 0.41 4.74 5.13
C MET A 75 -0.63 3.80 4.50
N ASN A 76 -1.82 4.31 4.16
CA ASN A 76 -2.86 3.48 3.52
C ASN A 76 -2.41 2.88 2.17
N MET A 77 -1.61 3.61 1.39
CA MET A 77 -1.08 3.11 0.12
C MET A 77 -0.09 1.98 0.37
N HIS A 78 0.88 2.20 1.26
CA HIS A 78 1.87 1.19 1.61
C HIS A 78 1.24 -0.06 2.23
N MET A 79 0.19 0.09 3.04
CA MET A 79 -0.58 -1.05 3.57
C MET A 79 -1.27 -1.85 2.47
N THR A 80 -1.78 -1.18 1.43
CA THR A 80 -2.42 -1.84 0.29
C THR A 80 -1.39 -2.65 -0.51
N ASP A 81 -0.23 -2.06 -0.77
CA ASP A 81 0.86 -2.73 -1.48
C ASP A 81 1.46 -3.88 -0.66
N MET A 82 1.58 -3.70 0.66
CA MET A 82 1.96 -4.77 1.58
C MET A 82 0.95 -5.93 1.53
N HIS A 83 -0.35 -5.65 1.54
CA HIS A 83 -1.38 -6.68 1.42
C HIS A 83 -1.28 -7.45 0.08
N HIS A 84 -0.96 -6.79 -1.03
CA HIS A 84 -0.72 -7.47 -2.30
C HIS A 84 0.51 -8.40 -2.24
N GLY A 85 1.61 -7.96 -1.62
CA GLY A 85 2.79 -8.80 -1.38
C GLY A 85 2.46 -10.01 -0.50
N MET A 86 1.68 -9.80 0.56
CA MET A 86 1.25 -10.87 1.46
C MET A 86 0.38 -11.91 0.76
N GLU A 87 -0.61 -11.50 -0.02
CA GLU A 87 -1.49 -12.42 -0.74
C GLU A 87 -0.72 -13.26 -1.77
N ALA A 88 0.23 -12.65 -2.49
CA ALA A 88 1.10 -13.38 -3.41
C ALA A 88 1.97 -14.41 -2.65
N ALA A 89 2.63 -14.01 -1.57
CA ALA A 89 3.45 -14.91 -0.76
C ALA A 89 2.64 -16.05 -0.10
N LYS A 90 1.41 -15.75 0.35
CA LYS A 90 0.46 -16.74 0.89
C LYS A 90 0.00 -17.72 -0.18
N GLY A 91 -0.16 -17.28 -1.43
CA GLY A 91 -0.39 -18.14 -2.59
C GLY A 91 0.75 -19.16 -2.77
N HIS A 92 2.00 -18.68 -2.86
CA HIS A 92 3.18 -19.54 -2.96
C HIS A 92 3.32 -20.52 -1.79
N ALA A 93 3.07 -20.05 -0.57
CA ALA A 93 3.13 -20.88 0.64
C ALA A 93 2.07 -21.99 0.63
N LYS A 94 0.88 -21.73 0.09
CA LYS A 94 -0.18 -22.73 -0.06
C LYS A 94 0.18 -23.78 -1.10
N GLU A 95 0.69 -23.37 -2.26
CA GLU A 95 1.12 -24.28 -3.33
C GLU A 95 2.22 -25.23 -2.87
N LYS A 96 3.17 -24.73 -2.08
CA LYS A 96 4.28 -25.53 -1.52
C LYS A 96 3.92 -26.32 -0.26
N GLY A 97 2.72 -26.16 0.27
CA GLY A 97 2.32 -26.79 1.54
C GLY A 97 3.09 -26.26 2.76
N ASP A 98 3.69 -25.07 2.67
CA ASP A 98 4.49 -24.46 3.73
C ASP A 98 3.60 -23.87 4.83
N LYS A 99 3.35 -24.69 5.87
CA LYS A 99 2.53 -24.30 7.01
C LYS A 99 3.19 -23.25 7.91
N GLY A 100 4.53 -23.21 7.95
CA GLY A 100 5.26 -22.19 8.71
C GLY A 100 5.03 -20.81 8.11
N MET A 101 5.25 -20.69 6.80
CA MET A 101 5.01 -19.45 6.06
C MET A 101 3.54 -19.03 6.09
N GLN A 102 2.59 -19.95 5.95
CA GLN A 102 1.15 -19.65 6.09
C GLN A 102 0.83 -19.05 7.47
N GLY A 103 1.36 -19.64 8.55
CA GLY A 103 1.15 -19.14 9.91
C GLY A 103 1.75 -17.76 10.13
N SER A 104 2.93 -17.48 9.57
CA SER A 104 3.53 -16.14 9.63
C SER A 104 2.73 -15.10 8.83
N MET A 105 2.14 -15.45 7.69
CA MET A 105 1.25 -14.54 6.95
C MET A 105 0.01 -14.18 7.76
N GLU A 106 -0.61 -15.17 8.42
CA GLU A 106 -1.76 -14.91 9.29
C GLU A 106 -1.39 -14.03 10.48
N GLN A 107 -0.16 -14.14 11.00
CA GLN A 107 0.33 -13.25 12.03
C GLN A 107 0.51 -11.83 11.48
N MET A 108 1.11 -11.67 10.29
CA MET A 108 1.22 -10.36 9.64
C MET A 108 -0.16 -9.72 9.40
N ASP A 109 -1.16 -10.50 8.96
CA ASP A 109 -2.54 -10.00 8.78
C ASP A 109 -3.11 -9.42 10.09
N LYS A 110 -2.87 -10.09 11.22
CA LYS A 110 -3.31 -9.61 12.54
C LYS A 110 -2.62 -8.31 12.93
N GLU A 111 -1.31 -8.21 12.75
CA GLU A 111 -0.58 -6.99 13.08
C GLU A 111 -0.96 -5.84 12.14
N MET A 112 -1.26 -6.13 10.87
CA MET A 112 -1.76 -5.14 9.92
C MET A 112 -3.14 -4.61 10.35
N MET A 113 -4.05 -5.47 10.83
CA MET A 113 -5.31 -5.01 11.42
C MET A 113 -5.11 -4.13 12.67
N MET A 114 -4.13 -4.47 13.51
CA MET A 114 -3.78 -3.65 14.68
C MET A 114 -3.19 -2.30 14.28
N LEU A 115 -2.38 -2.26 13.21
CA LEU A 115 -1.91 -1.02 12.60
C LEU A 115 -3.10 -0.16 12.12
N MET A 116 -4.07 -0.72 11.41
CA MET A 116 -5.29 0.00 10.98
C MET A 116 -6.07 0.56 12.16
N LYS A 117 -6.17 -0.21 13.25
CA LYS A 117 -6.81 0.24 14.49
C LYS A 117 -6.04 1.40 15.12
N GLY A 118 -4.71 1.34 15.13
CA GLY A 118 -3.83 2.44 15.52
C GLY A 118 -4.09 3.70 14.69
N MET A 119 -4.18 3.59 13.37
CA MET A 119 -4.53 4.71 12.49
C MET A 119 -5.90 5.31 12.83
N GLY A 120 -6.90 4.47 13.10
CA GLY A 120 -8.23 4.90 13.52
C GLY A 120 -8.20 5.65 14.86
N LYS A 121 -7.38 5.18 15.81
CA LYS A 121 -7.19 5.80 17.12
C LYS A 121 -6.46 7.14 17.00
N THR A 122 -5.41 7.22 16.18
CA THR A 122 -4.61 8.44 15.93
C THR A 122 -5.45 9.63 15.46
N LYS A 123 -6.57 9.40 14.76
CA LYS A 123 -7.49 10.47 14.35
C LYS A 123 -8.14 11.20 15.53
N LYS A 124 -8.30 10.53 16.67
CA LYS A 124 -8.96 11.07 17.88
C LYS A 124 -7.96 11.33 19.01
N ASP A 125 -6.95 10.48 19.10
CA ASP A 125 -6.01 10.40 20.20
C ASP A 125 -4.65 9.91 19.64
N PRO A 126 -3.82 10.84 19.13
CA PRO A 126 -2.52 10.53 18.58
C PRO A 126 -1.58 9.87 19.59
N ASP A 127 -1.65 10.27 20.87
CA ASP A 127 -0.73 9.81 21.92
C ASP A 127 -0.94 8.33 22.27
N ALA A 128 -2.15 7.81 22.06
CA ALA A 128 -2.41 6.37 22.15
C ALA A 128 -2.33 5.65 20.80
N GLY A 129 -2.67 6.32 19.70
CA GLY A 129 -2.71 5.71 18.37
C GLY A 129 -1.33 5.49 17.74
N ILE A 130 -0.41 6.43 17.87
CA ILE A 130 0.94 6.34 17.32
C ILE A 130 1.73 5.18 17.95
N PRO A 131 1.80 5.02 19.29
CA PRO A 131 2.48 3.89 19.90
C PRO A 131 1.90 2.53 19.49
N MET A 132 0.58 2.45 19.27
CA MET A 132 -0.07 1.23 18.78
C MET A 132 0.39 0.87 17.37
N MET A 133 0.58 1.87 16.50
CA MET A 133 1.13 1.66 15.16
C MET A 133 2.60 1.24 15.20
N GLU A 134 3.43 1.86 16.06
CA GLU A 134 4.84 1.49 16.24
C GLU A 134 4.99 0.04 16.72
N ASP A 135 4.22 -0.36 17.74
CA ASP A 135 4.22 -1.74 18.25
C ASP A 135 3.81 -2.75 17.18
N SER A 136 2.78 -2.44 16.39
CA SER A 136 2.33 -3.29 15.29
C SER A 136 3.41 -3.43 14.21
N ILE A 137 4.08 -2.33 13.83
CA ILE A 137 5.19 -2.36 12.87
C ILE A 137 6.36 -3.19 13.39
N MET A 138 6.74 -3.04 14.65
CA MET A 138 7.82 -3.84 15.25
C MET A 138 7.49 -5.34 15.24
N LYS A 139 6.24 -5.71 15.50
CA LYS A 139 5.79 -7.13 15.42
C LYS A 139 5.76 -7.65 13.98
N MET A 140 5.39 -6.81 13.02
CA MET A 140 5.51 -7.13 11.59
C MET A 140 6.99 -7.33 11.20
N GLU A 141 7.91 -6.46 11.64
CA GLU A 141 9.36 -6.61 11.38
C GLU A 141 9.87 -7.95 11.94
N LYS A 142 9.45 -8.31 13.16
CA LYS A 142 9.79 -9.61 13.76
C LYS A 142 9.26 -10.79 12.95
N THR A 143 8.00 -10.71 12.51
CA THR A 143 7.38 -11.77 11.70
C THR A 143 8.07 -11.88 10.34
N MET A 144 8.44 -10.74 9.74
CA MET A 144 9.19 -10.67 8.48
C MET A 144 10.56 -11.35 8.60
N MET A 145 11.29 -11.10 9.69
CA MET A 145 12.56 -11.78 9.97
C MET A 145 12.39 -13.29 10.12
N GLN A 146 11.33 -13.75 10.82
CA GLN A 146 11.02 -15.17 10.94
C GLN A 146 10.76 -15.81 9.57
N MET A 147 9.96 -15.15 8.72
CA MET A 147 9.69 -15.63 7.36
C MET A 147 10.96 -15.73 6.51
N LYS A 148 11.84 -14.73 6.59
CA LYS A 148 13.14 -14.77 5.90
C LYS A 148 14.02 -15.92 6.37
N SER A 149 13.99 -16.26 7.65
CA SER A 149 14.77 -17.40 8.19
C SER A 149 14.23 -18.78 7.78
N MET A 150 13.02 -18.85 7.25
CA MET A 150 12.39 -20.09 6.76
C MET A 150 12.62 -20.32 5.26
N MET A 151 13.19 -19.35 4.54
CA MET A 151 13.54 -19.45 3.11
C MET A 151 14.96 -19.99 2.91
#